data_AF-A0ABC9BY71-F1
#
_entry.id   AF-A0ABC9BY71-F1
#
_cell.length_a   1.000
_cell.length_b   1.000
_cell.length_c   1.000
_cell.angle_alpha   90.00
_cell.angle_beta   90.00
_cell.angle_gamma   90.00
#
_symmetry.space_group_name_H-M   'P 1'
#
loop_
_entity.id
_entity.type
_entity.pdbx_description
1 polymer ?
#
loop_
_entity_poly.entity_id
_entity_poly.type
_entity_poly.pdbx_seq_one_letter_code
_entity_poly.pdbx_strand_id
1 'polypeptide(L)'
;MGILTNVPAEQTQGGGAILMKQLADFKPLRYTAVYGDYGYTGYGIVLFSKDWIGFKNALAFQNFFKSQHLGKMDWKETRQHGHYVFGWLAKEEDYKSDDPVGIFLSANGDLKTVSDLEQEMSSKTDNLIATLTQQITAKSKYVQELECKWNQMNLSLQRAVEEGDLLRKRYNEEMRNMQSAAREHMQRVFQETDKLRKQLVEKESYIQRRSSQLNELVAQTDMERRKLEEERKKNADQNDSLNMARIEQQKADERAIQLLEKHKKEKEAALNKILQLERQVDEKQKLELDIEQLKGKLEVVKHMEGEGVDVKKRSEELTAELNERIEEMEDLEALNQTLVIKERMTNDEIQDAKKELISGLSELLGPRSNIGIKRMGELDEKPFLLACKQRYGDDAEMEALKLCSAWQEQLKDANWHPFKIVTTGEMTEQVIDDNDEKLAGLKKQLGEEVYKAVTTALLEINEYNASGSYVVSELWNNKENRKASVTEAIQHVLKQWKAQKRRR
;
A
#
# COMPACT_ATOMS: atom_id res chain seq x y z
N MET A 1 -36.92 24.57 -140.25
CA MET A 1 -38.33 24.72 -140.70
C MET A 1 -38.52 23.85 -141.94
N GLY A 2 -39.69 23.25 -142.14
CA GLY A 2 -40.05 22.57 -143.38
C GLY A 2 -40.80 23.51 -144.33
N ILE A 3 -40.62 23.36 -145.63
CA ILE A 3 -41.30 24.09 -146.69
C ILE A 3 -42.22 23.10 -147.39
N LEU A 4 -43.44 23.52 -147.66
CA LEU A 4 -44.42 22.87 -148.53
C LEU A 4 -44.72 23.78 -149.71
N THR A 5 -44.94 23.21 -150.88
CA THR A 5 -45.34 23.93 -152.09
C THR A 5 -46.46 23.19 -152.83
N ASN A 6 -47.14 23.91 -153.72
CA ASN A 6 -48.34 23.45 -154.41
C ASN A 6 -49.48 23.07 -153.44
N VAL A 7 -49.60 23.82 -152.35
CA VAL A 7 -50.64 23.63 -151.34
C VAL A 7 -51.91 24.35 -151.80
N PRO A 8 -53.06 23.66 -151.92
CA PRO A 8 -54.33 24.30 -152.26
C PRO A 8 -54.75 25.31 -151.19
N ALA A 9 -55.34 26.43 -151.60
CA ALA A 9 -55.74 27.50 -150.66
C ALA A 9 -56.74 27.00 -149.60
N GLU A 10 -57.60 26.03 -149.93
CA GLU A 10 -58.54 25.40 -149.00
C GLU A 10 -57.82 24.66 -147.86
N GLN A 11 -56.66 24.06 -148.14
CA GLN A 11 -55.87 23.33 -147.14
C GLN A 11 -55.11 24.26 -146.20
N THR A 12 -55.08 25.57 -146.47
CA THR A 12 -54.46 26.56 -145.59
C THR A 12 -55.41 27.10 -144.51
N GLN A 13 -56.72 26.86 -144.65
CA GLN A 13 -57.72 27.35 -143.70
C GLN A 13 -57.51 26.78 -142.29
N GLY A 14 -57.89 27.55 -141.27
CA GLY A 14 -57.74 27.16 -139.87
C GLY A 14 -56.29 26.94 -139.44
N GLY A 15 -55.33 27.65 -140.05
CA GLY A 15 -53.90 27.48 -139.78
C GLY A 15 -53.32 26.19 -140.35
N GLY A 16 -53.90 25.68 -141.44
CA GLY A 16 -53.48 24.43 -142.06
C GLY A 16 -53.89 23.18 -141.28
N ALA A 17 -55.01 23.19 -140.56
CA ALA A 17 -55.42 22.09 -139.67
C ALA A 17 -55.46 20.72 -140.38
N ILE A 18 -55.85 20.70 -141.67
CA ILE A 18 -55.87 19.49 -142.50
C ILE A 18 -54.44 18.97 -142.73
N LEU A 19 -53.52 19.86 -143.15
CA LEU A 19 -52.11 19.53 -143.37
C LEU A 19 -51.41 19.12 -142.07
N MET A 20 -51.66 19.82 -140.97
CA MET A 20 -51.10 19.50 -139.66
C MET A 20 -51.53 18.11 -139.18
N LYS A 21 -52.76 17.67 -139.49
CA LYS A 21 -53.22 16.31 -139.21
C LYS A 21 -52.53 15.27 -140.10
N GLN A 22 -52.31 15.57 -141.38
CA GLN A 22 -51.58 14.69 -142.30
C GLN A 22 -50.10 14.55 -141.93
N LEU A 23 -49.51 15.61 -141.39
CA LEU A 23 -48.11 15.66 -140.98
C LEU A 23 -47.89 15.30 -139.50
N ALA A 24 -48.91 14.83 -138.80
CA ALA A 24 -48.88 14.61 -137.35
C ALA A 24 -47.74 13.68 -136.90
N ASP A 25 -47.38 12.70 -137.74
CA ASP A 25 -46.28 11.75 -137.48
C ASP A 25 -44.92 12.45 -137.34
N PHE A 26 -44.75 13.62 -137.97
CA PHE A 26 -43.53 14.43 -137.88
C PHE A 26 -43.56 15.40 -136.70
N LYS A 27 -44.63 15.41 -135.89
CA LYS A 27 -44.81 16.31 -134.73
C LYS A 27 -44.50 17.79 -135.06
N PRO A 28 -45.12 18.36 -136.11
CA PRO A 28 -44.98 19.78 -136.39
C PRO A 28 -45.60 20.61 -135.26
N LEU A 29 -44.96 21.72 -134.90
CA LEU A 29 -45.48 22.66 -133.90
C LEU A 29 -46.54 23.59 -134.49
N ARG A 30 -46.31 24.06 -135.71
CA ARG A 30 -47.18 25.06 -136.35
C ARG A 30 -47.02 25.03 -137.87
N TYR A 31 -48.11 25.29 -138.58
CA TYR A 31 -48.10 25.59 -140.01
C TYR A 31 -48.40 27.08 -140.24
N THR A 32 -47.70 27.70 -141.18
CA THR A 32 -47.91 29.09 -141.59
C THR A 32 -47.98 29.16 -143.11
N ALA A 33 -49.09 29.64 -143.66
CA ALA A 33 -49.22 29.92 -145.09
C ALA A 33 -48.36 31.14 -145.46
N VAL A 34 -47.66 31.07 -146.60
CA VAL A 34 -46.82 32.17 -147.10
C VAL A 34 -47.63 33.06 -148.04
N TYR A 35 -47.58 34.37 -147.82
CA TYR A 35 -48.25 35.37 -148.64
C TYR A 35 -47.21 36.30 -149.27
N GLY A 36 -47.43 36.67 -150.53
CA GLY A 36 -46.65 37.67 -151.25
C GLY A 36 -47.53 38.87 -151.63
N ASP A 37 -46.98 39.79 -152.41
CA ASP A 37 -47.65 41.06 -152.74
C ASP A 37 -49.00 40.91 -153.48
N TYR A 38 -49.19 39.78 -154.17
CA TYR A 38 -50.40 39.47 -154.93
C TYR A 38 -51.30 38.40 -154.26
N GLY A 39 -51.07 38.09 -152.98
CA GLY A 39 -51.85 37.14 -152.20
C GLY A 39 -51.12 35.84 -151.85
N TYR A 40 -51.87 34.77 -151.61
CA TYR A 40 -51.32 33.47 -151.20
C TYR A 40 -50.44 32.88 -152.30
N THR A 41 -49.22 32.44 -151.94
CA THR A 41 -48.20 32.05 -152.93
C THR A 41 -48.23 30.57 -153.31
N GLY A 42 -49.10 29.76 -152.69
CA GLY A 42 -49.08 28.30 -152.84
C GLY A 42 -48.03 27.60 -151.96
N TYR A 43 -47.28 28.36 -151.16
CA TYR A 43 -46.28 27.83 -150.23
C TYR A 43 -46.77 27.84 -148.77
N GLY A 44 -46.24 26.92 -147.97
CA GLY A 44 -46.51 26.84 -146.54
C GLY A 44 -45.27 26.43 -145.77
N ILE A 45 -45.10 26.96 -144.56
CA ILE A 45 -43.97 26.68 -143.68
C ILE A 45 -44.43 25.88 -142.48
N VAL A 46 -43.75 24.76 -142.25
CA VAL A 46 -43.94 23.88 -141.11
C VAL A 46 -42.83 24.13 -140.08
N LEU A 47 -43.20 24.49 -138.86
CA LEU A 47 -42.29 24.78 -137.76
C LEU A 47 -42.11 23.54 -136.87
N PHE A 48 -40.88 23.26 -136.45
CA PHE A 48 -40.51 22.17 -135.53
C PHE A 48 -39.84 22.77 -134.26
N SER A 49 -39.66 21.97 -133.20
CA SER A 49 -39.01 22.45 -131.96
C SER A 49 -37.54 22.83 -132.19
N LYS A 50 -37.02 23.71 -131.32
CA LYS A 50 -35.67 24.30 -131.46
C LYS A 50 -34.54 23.37 -130.99
N ASP A 51 -34.87 22.23 -130.41
CA ASP A 51 -33.93 21.26 -129.85
C ASP A 51 -33.53 20.16 -130.85
N TRP A 52 -32.59 19.30 -130.45
CA TRP A 52 -32.14 18.16 -131.27
C TRP A 52 -33.29 17.22 -131.66
N ILE A 53 -34.33 17.13 -130.83
CA ILE A 53 -35.53 16.34 -131.11
C ILE A 53 -36.31 16.99 -132.27
N GLY A 54 -36.48 18.31 -132.26
CA GLY A 54 -37.15 19.04 -133.34
C GLY A 54 -36.39 19.00 -134.65
N PHE A 55 -35.06 19.07 -134.62
CA PHE A 55 -34.22 18.89 -135.81
C PHE A 55 -34.39 17.48 -136.40
N LYS A 56 -34.39 16.43 -135.56
CA LYS A 56 -34.65 15.04 -135.98
C LYS A 56 -36.03 14.89 -136.63
N ASN A 57 -37.05 15.50 -136.05
CA ASN A 57 -38.41 15.48 -136.58
C ASN A 57 -38.51 16.17 -137.96
N ALA A 58 -37.84 17.31 -138.11
CA ALA A 58 -37.79 18.05 -139.38
C ALA A 58 -37.05 17.28 -140.49
N LEU A 59 -35.99 16.54 -140.13
CA LEU A 59 -35.31 15.62 -141.05
C LEU A 59 -36.22 14.46 -141.48
N ALA A 60 -36.99 13.89 -140.56
CA ALA A 60 -37.96 12.84 -140.88
C ALA A 60 -39.02 13.34 -141.87
N PHE A 61 -39.53 14.56 -141.67
CA PHE A 61 -40.43 15.23 -142.61
C PHE A 61 -39.82 15.35 -144.01
N GLN A 62 -38.58 15.83 -144.12
CA GLN A 62 -37.91 15.95 -145.42
C GLN A 62 -37.72 14.58 -146.09
N ASN A 63 -37.30 13.57 -145.34
CA ASN A 63 -37.04 12.24 -145.87
C ASN A 63 -38.32 11.58 -146.36
N PHE A 64 -39.46 11.83 -145.71
CA PHE A 64 -40.77 11.35 -146.17
C PHE A 64 -41.10 11.87 -147.58
N PHE A 65 -41.10 13.19 -147.78
CA PHE A 65 -41.37 13.78 -149.10
C PHE A 65 -40.35 13.32 -150.15
N LYS A 66 -39.07 13.25 -149.80
CA LYS A 66 -38.03 12.74 -150.69
C LYS A 66 -38.26 11.27 -151.09
N SER A 67 -38.72 10.42 -150.17
CA SER A 67 -38.98 8.99 -150.44
C SER A 67 -40.18 8.75 -151.37
N GLN A 68 -41.11 9.71 -151.41
CA GLN A 68 -42.29 9.67 -152.27
C GLN A 68 -42.06 10.35 -153.64
N HIS A 69 -40.82 10.77 -153.94
CA HIS A 69 -40.50 11.60 -155.12
C HIS A 69 -41.28 12.92 -155.16
N LEU A 70 -41.53 13.50 -153.98
CA LEU A 70 -42.23 14.77 -153.78
C LEU A 70 -41.32 15.79 -153.06
N GLY A 71 -40.01 15.72 -153.29
CA GLY A 71 -39.02 16.64 -152.72
C GLY A 71 -38.77 17.89 -153.57
N LYS A 72 -37.85 18.75 -153.09
CA LYS A 72 -37.45 20.00 -153.78
C LYS A 72 -36.98 19.78 -155.22
N MET A 73 -36.21 18.71 -155.46
CA MET A 73 -35.67 18.41 -156.79
C MET A 73 -36.77 17.95 -157.74
N ASP A 74 -37.67 17.08 -157.26
CA ASP A 74 -38.81 16.59 -158.03
C ASP A 74 -39.77 17.75 -158.42
N TRP A 75 -39.93 18.73 -157.53
CA TRP A 75 -40.68 19.97 -157.81
C TRP A 75 -40.05 20.82 -158.94
N LYS A 76 -38.72 20.91 -158.98
CA LYS A 76 -38.02 21.64 -160.05
C LYS A 76 -38.14 20.94 -161.40
N GLU A 77 -38.11 19.60 -161.42
CA GLU A 77 -38.20 18.80 -162.65
C GLU A 77 -39.60 18.82 -163.29
N THR A 78 -40.66 18.92 -162.48
CA THR A 78 -42.07 18.95 -162.96
C THR A 78 -42.49 20.30 -163.58
N ARG A 79 -41.57 21.25 -163.77
CA ARG A 79 -41.82 22.61 -164.29
C ARG A 79 -43.00 23.32 -163.60
N GLN A 80 -43.20 23.07 -162.30
CA GLN A 80 -44.29 23.65 -161.49
C GLN A 80 -45.71 23.25 -161.94
N HIS A 81 -45.86 22.14 -162.68
CA HIS A 81 -47.15 21.59 -163.10
C HIS A 81 -47.36 20.22 -162.45
N GLY A 82 -48.25 20.12 -161.47
CA GLY A 82 -48.59 18.86 -160.80
C GLY A 82 -49.75 19.02 -159.82
N HIS A 83 -50.40 17.91 -159.43
CA HIS A 83 -51.54 17.92 -158.50
C HIS A 83 -51.17 17.55 -157.05
N TYR A 84 -49.89 17.26 -156.77
CA TYR A 84 -49.42 16.82 -155.45
C TYR A 84 -48.70 17.94 -154.69
N VAL A 85 -48.74 17.88 -153.36
CA VAL A 85 -47.98 18.76 -152.47
C VAL A 85 -46.54 18.24 -152.36
N PHE A 86 -45.57 19.13 -152.52
CA PHE A 86 -44.15 18.81 -152.38
C PHE A 86 -43.59 19.41 -151.09
N GLY A 87 -42.57 18.79 -150.50
CA GLY A 87 -42.03 19.22 -149.22
C GLY A 87 -40.53 18.98 -149.04
N TRP A 88 -39.85 19.88 -148.34
CA TRP A 88 -38.44 19.75 -147.98
C TRP A 88 -38.06 20.55 -146.74
N LEU A 89 -36.91 20.28 -146.14
CA LEU A 89 -36.36 21.11 -145.08
C LEU A 89 -35.77 22.39 -145.68
N ALA A 90 -36.10 23.55 -145.09
CA ALA A 90 -35.48 24.82 -145.44
C ALA A 90 -33.97 24.76 -145.20
N LYS A 91 -33.19 25.03 -146.24
CA LYS A 91 -31.73 25.11 -146.19
C LYS A 91 -31.28 26.53 -146.51
N GLU A 92 -29.96 26.74 -146.51
CA GLU A 92 -29.33 28.02 -146.84
C GLU A 92 -29.85 28.61 -148.17
N GLU A 93 -30.02 27.78 -149.21
CA GLU A 93 -30.57 28.23 -150.49
C GLU A 93 -31.99 28.79 -150.38
N ASP A 94 -32.85 28.18 -149.57
CA ASP A 94 -34.23 28.63 -149.35
C ASP A 94 -34.28 29.84 -148.42
N TYR A 95 -33.32 29.95 -147.50
CA TYR A 95 -33.23 31.08 -146.58
C TYR A 95 -32.74 32.36 -147.28
N LYS A 96 -31.85 32.21 -148.27
CA LYS A 96 -31.22 33.32 -149.02
C LYS A 96 -31.95 33.67 -150.32
N SER A 97 -33.08 33.04 -150.64
CA SER A 97 -33.84 33.36 -151.84
C SER A 97 -34.60 34.68 -151.67
N ASP A 98 -34.71 35.44 -152.77
CA ASP A 98 -35.51 36.69 -152.82
C ASP A 98 -37.01 36.43 -153.03
N ASP A 99 -37.45 35.17 -152.95
CA ASP A 99 -38.86 34.81 -153.06
C ASP A 99 -39.59 34.99 -151.72
N PRO A 100 -40.94 35.00 -151.71
CA PRO A 100 -41.70 35.17 -150.47
C PRO A 100 -41.36 34.13 -149.38
N VAL A 101 -40.86 32.95 -149.76
CA VAL A 101 -40.41 31.91 -148.83
C VAL A 101 -39.11 32.30 -148.13
N GLY A 102 -38.11 32.78 -148.87
CA GLY A 102 -36.83 33.22 -148.28
C GLY A 102 -36.96 34.47 -147.41
N ILE A 103 -37.80 35.42 -147.81
CA ILE A 103 -38.16 36.58 -146.97
C ILE A 103 -38.81 36.11 -145.66
N PHE A 104 -39.74 35.14 -145.72
CA PHE A 104 -40.36 34.59 -144.51
C PHE A 104 -39.33 33.89 -143.60
N LEU A 105 -38.44 33.08 -144.18
CA LEU A 105 -37.46 32.31 -143.42
C LEU A 105 -36.44 33.21 -142.71
N SER A 106 -35.94 34.24 -143.39
CA SER A 106 -34.99 35.21 -142.82
C SER A 106 -35.59 36.11 -141.74
N ALA A 107 -36.88 36.43 -141.82
CA ALA A 107 -37.57 37.17 -140.77
C ALA A 107 -37.88 36.33 -139.51
N ASN A 108 -37.91 35.00 -139.62
CA ASN A 108 -38.42 34.11 -138.56
C ASN A 108 -37.39 33.10 -138.01
N GLY A 109 -36.14 33.13 -138.46
CA GLY A 109 -35.09 32.25 -137.94
C GLY A 109 -33.69 32.70 -138.32
N ASP A 110 -32.69 32.12 -137.65
CA ASP A 110 -31.27 32.30 -137.97
C ASP A 110 -30.72 31.03 -138.61
N LEU A 111 -29.84 31.18 -139.60
CA LEU A 111 -29.10 30.07 -140.16
C LEU A 111 -28.02 29.62 -139.17
N LYS A 112 -28.11 28.38 -138.66
CA LYS A 112 -27.10 27.74 -137.81
C LYS A 112 -26.64 26.43 -138.43
N THR A 113 -25.36 26.09 -138.23
CA THR A 113 -24.86 24.75 -138.55
C THR A 113 -25.03 23.80 -137.37
N VAL A 114 -25.05 22.49 -137.64
CA VAL A 114 -25.06 21.44 -136.62
C VAL A 114 -23.83 21.55 -135.71
N SER A 115 -22.66 21.86 -136.30
CA SER A 115 -21.40 22.02 -135.57
C SER A 115 -21.42 23.18 -134.58
N ASP A 116 -22.03 24.31 -134.92
CA ASP A 116 -22.13 25.47 -134.00
C ASP A 116 -22.93 25.12 -132.75
N LEU A 117 -24.02 24.36 -132.92
CA LEU A 117 -24.88 23.93 -131.81
C LEU A 117 -24.21 22.87 -130.93
N GLU A 118 -23.50 21.91 -131.53
CA GLU A 118 -22.70 20.92 -130.80
C GLU A 118 -21.62 21.59 -129.96
N GLN A 119 -20.91 22.57 -130.52
CA GLN A 119 -19.87 23.32 -129.82
C GLN A 119 -20.44 24.17 -128.68
N GLU A 120 -21.57 24.85 -128.88
CA GLU A 120 -22.23 25.64 -127.83
C GLU A 120 -22.65 24.75 -126.65
N MET A 121 -23.20 23.57 -126.93
CA MET A 121 -23.60 22.60 -125.90
C MET A 121 -22.40 21.97 -125.17
N SER A 122 -21.33 21.62 -125.90
CA SER A 122 -20.09 21.13 -125.29
C SER A 122 -19.51 22.19 -124.37
N SER A 123 -19.37 23.43 -124.84
CA SER A 123 -18.81 24.54 -124.05
C SER A 123 -19.60 24.80 -122.76
N LYS A 124 -20.94 24.77 -122.81
CA LYS A 124 -21.78 24.89 -121.59
C LYS A 124 -21.54 23.74 -120.61
N THR A 125 -21.41 22.52 -121.12
CA THR A 125 -21.18 21.32 -120.31
C THR A 125 -19.78 21.36 -119.67
N ASP A 126 -18.76 21.70 -120.45
CA ASP A 126 -17.37 21.82 -120.01
C ASP A 126 -17.21 22.90 -118.93
N ASN A 127 -17.87 24.05 -119.10
CA ASN A 127 -17.89 25.10 -118.09
C ASN A 127 -18.53 24.65 -116.77
N LEU A 128 -19.61 23.86 -116.82
CA LEU A 128 -20.24 23.31 -115.62
C LEU A 128 -19.31 22.31 -114.93
N ILE A 129 -18.69 21.42 -115.70
CA ILE A 129 -17.71 20.44 -115.18
C ILE A 129 -16.53 21.15 -114.53
N ALA A 130 -15.98 22.19 -115.17
CA ALA A 130 -14.87 22.98 -114.62
C ALA A 130 -15.26 23.64 -113.28
N THR A 131 -16.46 24.25 -113.22
CA THR A 131 -16.98 24.88 -112.01
C THR A 131 -17.15 23.87 -110.87
N LEU A 132 -17.76 22.73 -111.15
CA LEU A 132 -17.94 21.66 -110.15
C LEU A 132 -16.60 21.08 -109.70
N THR A 133 -15.64 20.89 -110.61
CA THR A 133 -14.29 20.41 -110.30
C THR A 133 -13.56 21.40 -109.39
N GLN A 134 -13.68 22.70 -109.64
CA GLN A 134 -13.12 23.73 -108.76
C GLN A 134 -13.76 23.69 -107.37
N GLN A 135 -15.07 23.50 -107.26
CA GLN A 135 -15.74 23.36 -105.97
C GLN A 135 -15.33 22.10 -105.21
N ILE A 136 -15.22 20.96 -105.91
CA ILE A 136 -14.76 19.70 -105.31
C ILE A 136 -13.33 19.87 -104.79
N THR A 137 -12.42 20.41 -105.61
CA THR A 137 -11.03 20.61 -105.19
C THR A 137 -10.91 21.57 -104.01
N ALA A 138 -11.69 22.66 -103.96
CA ALA A 138 -11.72 23.57 -102.82
C ALA A 138 -12.24 22.88 -101.54
N LYS A 139 -13.33 22.11 -101.63
CA LYS A 139 -13.85 21.35 -100.48
C LYS A 139 -12.89 20.25 -100.01
N SER A 140 -12.24 19.54 -100.95
CA SER A 140 -11.24 18.52 -100.61
C SER A 140 -10.05 19.13 -99.86
N LYS A 141 -9.55 20.31 -100.27
CA LYS A 141 -8.49 21.03 -99.54
C LYS A 141 -8.95 21.41 -98.13
N TYR A 142 -10.16 21.93 -97.98
CA TYR A 142 -10.70 22.31 -96.68
C TYR A 142 -10.82 21.12 -95.71
N VAL A 143 -11.24 19.95 -96.22
CA VAL A 143 -11.29 18.71 -95.41
C VAL A 143 -9.89 18.30 -94.95
N GLN A 144 -8.89 18.36 -95.82
CA GLN A 144 -7.50 18.06 -95.45
C GLN A 144 -6.96 19.02 -94.38
N GLU A 145 -7.30 20.32 -94.47
CA GLU A 145 -6.92 21.29 -93.44
C GLU A 145 -7.57 20.98 -92.08
N LEU A 146 -8.84 20.59 -92.07
CA LEU A 146 -9.54 20.18 -90.85
C LEU A 146 -8.95 18.91 -90.26
N GLU A 147 -8.59 17.93 -91.09
CA GLU A 147 -7.95 16.70 -90.66
C GLU A 147 -6.58 16.96 -90.04
N CYS A 148 -5.76 17.83 -90.66
CA CYS A 148 -4.49 18.28 -90.10
C CYS A 148 -4.66 18.97 -88.74
N LYS A 149 -5.63 19.89 -88.61
CA LYS A 149 -5.93 20.58 -87.34
C LYS A 149 -6.42 19.62 -86.27
N TRP A 150 -7.29 18.68 -86.64
CA TRP A 150 -7.80 17.66 -85.73
C TRP A 150 -6.68 16.76 -85.23
N ASN A 151 -5.79 16.28 -86.10
CA ASN A 151 -4.63 15.47 -85.74
C ASN A 151 -3.68 16.24 -84.80
N GLN A 152 -3.41 17.51 -85.07
CA GLN A 152 -2.58 18.36 -84.19
C GLN A 152 -3.21 18.51 -82.80
N MET A 153 -4.52 18.79 -82.74
CA MET A 153 -5.24 18.95 -81.47
C MET A 153 -5.36 17.63 -80.70
N ASN A 154 -5.53 16.51 -81.39
CA ASN A 154 -5.57 15.20 -80.76
C ASN A 154 -4.22 14.85 -80.12
N LEU A 155 -3.10 15.13 -80.80
CA LEU A 155 -1.76 14.92 -80.24
C LEU A 155 -1.49 15.81 -79.03
N SER A 156 -1.90 17.08 -79.05
CA SER A 156 -1.73 17.97 -77.89
C SER A 156 -2.59 17.52 -76.71
N LEU A 157 -3.82 17.06 -76.97
CA LEU A 157 -4.70 16.51 -75.95
C LEU A 157 -4.11 15.24 -75.31
N GLN A 158 -3.58 14.32 -76.13
CA GLN A 158 -2.93 13.10 -75.63
C GLN A 158 -1.75 13.43 -74.70
N ARG A 159 -0.88 14.36 -75.09
CA ARG A 159 0.25 14.80 -74.23
C ARG A 159 -0.24 15.38 -72.91
N ALA A 160 -1.25 16.24 -72.93
CA ALA A 160 -1.80 16.84 -71.73
C ALA A 160 -2.40 15.78 -70.78
N VAL A 161 -3.05 14.75 -71.33
CA VAL A 161 -3.57 13.62 -70.55
C VAL A 161 -2.42 12.82 -69.91
N GLU A 162 -1.38 12.49 -70.68
CA GLU A 162 -0.21 11.76 -70.17
C GLU A 162 0.53 12.54 -69.08
N GLU A 163 0.73 13.85 -69.26
CA GLU A 163 1.31 14.74 -68.25
C GLU A 163 0.44 14.80 -66.98
N GLY A 164 -0.89 14.88 -67.14
CA GLY A 164 -1.83 14.83 -66.03
C GLY A 164 -1.77 13.52 -65.24
N ASP A 165 -1.68 12.39 -65.94
CA ASP A 165 -1.54 11.07 -65.31
C ASP A 165 -0.19 10.91 -64.59
N LEU A 166 0.91 11.41 -65.17
CA LEU A 166 2.22 11.42 -64.53
C LEU A 166 2.24 12.29 -63.28
N LEU A 167 1.64 13.48 -63.34
CA LEU A 167 1.54 14.37 -62.18
C LEU A 167 0.71 13.72 -61.07
N ARG A 168 -0.43 13.10 -61.41
CA ARG A 168 -1.26 12.37 -60.45
C ARG A 168 -0.52 11.20 -59.82
N LYS A 169 0.28 10.46 -60.58
CA LYS A 169 1.14 9.38 -60.04
C LYS A 169 2.17 9.92 -59.04
N ARG A 170 2.92 10.97 -59.40
CA ARG A 170 3.91 11.60 -58.49
C ARG A 170 3.26 12.13 -57.23
N TYR A 171 2.14 12.83 -57.35
CA TYR A 171 1.40 13.34 -56.19
C TYR A 171 0.98 12.22 -55.23
N ASN A 172 0.42 11.13 -55.78
CA ASN A 172 0.00 9.98 -54.97
C ASN A 172 1.18 9.27 -54.30
N GLU A 173 2.33 9.20 -54.97
CA GLU A 173 3.55 8.60 -54.43
C GLU A 173 4.14 9.46 -53.30
N GLU A 174 4.26 10.77 -53.50
CA GLU A 174 4.66 11.71 -52.44
C GLU A 174 3.72 11.67 -51.23
N MET A 175 2.41 11.58 -51.47
CA MET A 175 1.42 11.46 -50.38
C MET A 175 1.62 10.16 -49.59
N ARG A 176 1.91 9.04 -50.26
CA ARG A 176 2.21 7.76 -49.58
C ARG A 176 3.52 7.84 -48.80
N ASN A 177 4.56 8.43 -49.37
CA ASN A 177 5.85 8.61 -48.70
C ASN A 177 5.71 9.47 -47.45
N MET A 178 5.00 10.59 -47.55
CA MET A 178 4.71 11.47 -46.41
C MET A 178 3.90 10.76 -45.32
N GLN A 179 2.89 9.97 -45.71
CA GLN A 179 2.12 9.16 -44.75
C GLN A 179 2.97 8.07 -44.09
N SER A 180 3.86 7.40 -44.82
CA SER A 180 4.78 6.40 -44.26
C SER A 180 5.73 7.05 -43.25
N ALA A 181 6.37 8.16 -43.63
CA ALA A 181 7.28 8.90 -42.76
C ALA A 181 6.58 9.39 -41.48
N ALA A 182 5.34 9.89 -41.60
CA ALA A 182 4.54 10.30 -40.46
C ALA A 182 4.20 9.13 -39.52
N ARG A 183 3.83 7.96 -40.08
CA ARG A 183 3.55 6.73 -39.31
C ARG A 183 4.81 6.23 -38.60
N GLU A 184 5.95 6.21 -39.28
CA GLU A 184 7.23 5.79 -38.71
C GLU A 184 7.70 6.73 -37.59
N HIS A 185 7.55 8.04 -37.78
CA HIS A 185 7.82 9.03 -36.73
C HIS A 185 6.91 8.80 -35.51
N MET A 186 5.61 8.65 -35.74
CA MET A 186 4.64 8.37 -34.68
C MET A 186 4.96 7.08 -33.93
N GLN A 187 5.35 6.01 -34.64
CA GLN A 187 5.73 4.74 -34.04
C GLN A 187 6.99 4.88 -33.17
N ARG A 188 8.00 5.63 -33.62
CA ARG A 188 9.20 5.93 -32.81
C ARG A 188 8.84 6.67 -31.52
N VAL A 189 8.02 7.72 -31.62
CA VAL A 189 7.54 8.47 -30.44
C VAL A 189 6.77 7.55 -29.48
N PHE A 190 5.92 6.67 -29.98
CA PHE A 190 5.21 5.70 -29.13
C PHE A 190 6.16 4.72 -28.43
N GLN A 191 7.19 4.23 -29.12
CA GLN A 191 8.19 3.35 -28.52
C GLN A 191 9.01 4.06 -27.44
N GLU A 192 9.43 5.30 -27.69
CA GLU A 192 10.17 6.11 -26.72
C GLU A 192 9.32 6.44 -25.50
N THR A 193 8.05 6.85 -25.71
CA THR A 193 7.12 7.14 -24.61
C THR A 193 6.82 5.90 -23.76
N ASP A 194 6.67 4.72 -24.35
CA ASP A 194 6.51 3.46 -23.61
C ASP A 194 7.78 3.11 -22.81
N LYS A 195 8.97 3.29 -23.40
CA LYS A 195 10.25 3.08 -22.71
C LYS A 195 10.41 4.03 -21.50
N LEU A 196 10.09 5.31 -21.68
CA LEU A 196 10.12 6.30 -20.61
C LEU A 196 9.10 5.99 -19.51
N ARG A 197 7.89 5.55 -19.89
CA ARG A 197 6.87 5.11 -18.93
C ARG A 197 7.36 3.93 -18.08
N LYS A 198 7.99 2.93 -18.69
CA LYS A 198 8.60 1.79 -17.96
C LYS A 198 9.67 2.25 -16.98
N GLN A 199 10.58 3.12 -17.42
CA GLN A 199 11.60 3.71 -16.53
C GLN A 199 10.99 4.49 -15.38
N LEU A 200 9.92 5.24 -15.62
CA LEU A 200 9.24 6.01 -14.58
C LEU A 200 8.61 5.11 -13.52
N VAL A 201 7.93 4.02 -13.94
CA VAL A 201 7.38 3.01 -13.03
C VAL A 201 8.47 2.31 -12.21
N GLU A 202 9.61 1.98 -12.82
CA GLU A 202 10.75 1.41 -12.11
C GLU A 202 11.31 2.38 -11.04
N LYS A 203 11.45 3.66 -11.39
CA LYS A 203 11.91 4.70 -10.46
C LYS A 203 10.92 4.94 -9.33
N GLU A 204 9.62 4.97 -9.63
CA GLU A 204 8.56 5.08 -8.63
C GLU A 204 8.59 3.90 -7.65
N SER A 205 8.66 2.67 -8.17
CA SER A 205 8.76 1.45 -7.36
C SER A 205 10.04 1.41 -6.51
N TYR A 206 11.14 1.96 -7.02
CA TYR A 206 12.39 2.12 -6.24
C TYR A 206 12.22 3.13 -5.11
N ILE A 207 11.63 4.29 -5.39
CA ILE A 207 11.37 5.33 -4.38
C ILE A 207 10.42 4.81 -3.30
N GLN A 208 9.36 4.10 -3.67
CA GLN A 208 8.41 3.50 -2.71
C GLN A 208 9.10 2.50 -1.77
N ARG A 209 9.95 1.61 -2.31
CA ARG A 209 10.76 0.69 -1.50
C ARG A 209 11.67 1.43 -0.54
N ARG A 210 12.40 2.44 -1.04
CA ARG A 210 13.31 3.25 -0.22
C ARG A 210 12.59 4.05 0.86
N SER A 211 11.40 4.58 0.56
CA SER A 211 10.56 5.27 1.53
C SER A 211 10.05 4.31 2.61
N SER A 212 9.69 3.08 2.25
CA SER A 212 9.24 2.06 3.22
C SER A 212 10.38 1.67 4.18
N GLN A 213 11.58 1.45 3.63
CA GLN A 213 12.79 1.20 4.43
C GLN A 213 13.12 2.37 5.36
N LEU A 214 13.00 3.61 4.87
CA LEU A 214 13.22 4.80 5.70
C LEU A 214 12.23 4.85 6.86
N ASN A 215 10.95 4.58 6.59
CA ASN A 215 9.91 4.56 7.63
C ASN A 215 10.19 3.48 8.70
N GLU A 216 10.65 2.30 8.30
CA GLU A 216 11.06 1.23 9.23
C GLU A 216 12.24 1.68 10.11
N LEU A 217 13.27 2.29 9.52
CA LEU A 217 14.44 2.79 10.26
C LEU A 217 14.06 3.93 11.22
N VAL A 218 13.17 4.83 10.80
CA VAL A 218 12.64 5.90 11.67
C VAL A 218 11.87 5.29 12.84
N ALA A 219 10.99 4.32 12.60
CA ALA A 219 10.25 3.64 13.66
C ALA A 219 11.17 2.90 14.64
N GLN A 220 12.21 2.23 14.15
CA GLN A 220 13.23 1.59 15.00
C GLN A 220 13.97 2.63 15.85
N THR A 221 14.43 3.72 15.23
CA THR A 221 15.13 4.81 15.92
C THR A 221 14.26 5.45 17.00
N ASP A 222 12.98 5.70 16.70
CA ASP A 222 12.02 6.24 17.67
C ASP A 222 11.77 5.29 18.84
N MET A 223 11.68 3.97 18.57
CA MET A 223 11.57 2.96 19.63
C MET A 223 12.82 2.92 20.52
N GLU A 224 14.01 2.93 19.93
CA GLU A 224 15.26 2.97 20.70
C GLU A 224 15.38 4.25 21.54
N ARG A 225 15.03 5.40 20.95
CA ARG A 225 15.01 6.68 21.66
C ARG A 225 14.06 6.64 22.87
N ARG A 226 12.86 6.06 22.72
CA ARG A 226 11.91 5.90 23.84
C ARG A 226 12.49 5.01 24.94
N LYS A 227 13.09 3.87 24.58
CA LYS A 227 13.75 2.97 25.54
C LYS A 227 14.86 3.68 26.31
N LEU A 228 15.72 4.43 25.61
CA LEU A 228 16.80 5.19 26.23
C LEU A 228 16.27 6.27 27.17
N GLU A 229 15.18 6.97 26.81
CA GLU A 229 14.55 7.97 27.66
C GLU A 229 13.96 7.33 28.93
N GLU A 230 13.32 6.16 28.81
CA GLU A 230 12.80 5.39 29.95
C GLU A 230 13.92 4.90 30.87
N GLU A 231 15.02 4.38 30.32
CA GLU A 231 16.21 4.00 31.10
C GLU A 231 16.84 5.21 31.79
N ARG A 232 16.96 6.35 31.11
CA ARG A 232 17.49 7.58 31.70
C ARG A 232 16.63 8.05 32.87
N LYS A 233 15.31 7.95 32.75
CA LYS A 233 14.38 8.28 33.84
C LYS A 233 14.54 7.33 35.03
N LYS A 234 14.58 6.01 34.78
CA LYS A 234 14.84 5.02 35.86
C LYS A 234 16.17 5.25 36.56
N ASN A 235 17.23 5.56 35.80
CA ASN A 235 18.54 5.85 36.37
C ASN A 235 18.52 7.15 37.20
N ALA A 236 17.78 8.17 36.77
CA ALA A 236 17.57 9.39 37.56
C ALA A 236 16.85 9.07 38.89
N ASP A 237 15.74 8.33 38.83
CA ASP A 237 14.96 7.93 40.01
C ASP A 237 15.82 7.08 40.99
N GLN A 238 16.62 6.15 40.46
CA GLN A 238 17.57 5.36 41.26
C GLN A 238 18.65 6.23 41.89
N ASN A 239 19.22 7.17 41.14
CA ASN A 239 20.24 8.07 41.65
C ASN A 239 19.68 8.99 42.75
N ASP A 240 18.46 9.50 42.60
CA ASP A 240 17.76 10.27 43.63
C ASP A 240 17.53 9.41 44.88
N SER A 241 17.06 8.17 44.72
CA SER A 241 16.90 7.25 45.84
C SER A 241 18.21 6.93 46.55
N LEU A 242 19.31 6.71 45.80
CA LEU A 242 20.64 6.48 46.35
C LEU A 242 21.15 7.71 47.10
N ASN A 243 20.92 8.90 46.57
CA ASN A 243 21.30 10.14 47.22
C ASN A 243 20.53 10.32 48.55
N MET A 244 19.23 10.04 48.55
CA MET A 244 18.42 10.04 49.77
C MET A 244 18.92 9.02 50.80
N ALA A 245 19.25 7.80 50.38
CA ALA A 245 19.82 6.78 51.26
C ALA A 245 21.18 7.21 51.84
N ARG A 246 22.03 7.84 51.01
CA ARG A 246 23.32 8.39 51.44
C ARG A 246 23.14 9.49 52.48
N ILE A 247 22.20 10.42 52.28
CA ILE A 247 21.88 11.48 53.24
C ILE A 247 21.39 10.88 54.57
N GLU A 248 20.52 9.87 54.53
CA GLU A 248 20.01 9.24 55.74
C GLU A 248 21.10 8.44 56.48
N GLN A 249 22.01 7.78 55.75
CA GLN A 249 23.18 7.13 56.33
C GLN A 249 24.09 8.16 57.03
N GLN A 250 24.38 9.30 56.39
CA GLN A 250 25.18 10.36 57.01
C GLN A 250 24.55 10.86 58.32
N LYS A 251 23.22 11.06 58.35
CA LYS A 251 22.51 11.44 59.58
C LYS A 251 22.60 10.35 60.65
N ALA A 252 22.51 9.08 60.28
CA ALA A 252 22.65 7.96 61.21
C ALA A 252 24.07 7.88 61.78
N ASP A 253 25.08 8.08 60.94
CA ASP A 253 26.49 8.10 61.35
C ASP A 253 26.77 9.28 62.29
N GLU A 254 26.24 10.48 62.00
CA GLU A 254 26.31 11.64 62.91
C GLU A 254 25.67 11.34 64.27
N ARG A 255 24.48 10.73 64.28
CA ARG A 255 23.82 10.30 65.54
C ARG A 255 24.66 9.27 66.30
N ALA A 256 25.30 8.33 65.60
CA ALA A 256 26.17 7.34 66.22
C ALA A 256 27.40 7.99 66.85
N ILE A 257 28.02 8.98 66.19
CA ILE A 257 29.14 9.75 66.74
C ILE A 257 28.71 10.49 68.01
N GLN A 258 27.56 11.19 67.98
CA GLN A 258 27.03 11.88 69.16
C GLN A 258 26.79 10.92 70.33
N LEU A 259 26.26 9.73 70.04
CA LEU A 259 26.02 8.69 71.04
C LEU A 259 27.32 8.10 71.59
N LEU A 260 28.34 7.90 70.76
CA LEU A 260 29.68 7.48 71.19
C LEU A 260 30.34 8.54 72.08
N GLU A 261 30.23 9.83 71.74
CA GLU A 261 30.70 10.92 72.59
C GLU A 261 29.97 10.95 73.93
N LYS A 262 28.65 10.73 73.93
CA LYS A 262 27.86 10.63 75.16
C LYS A 262 28.34 9.46 76.02
N HIS A 263 28.49 8.26 75.46
CA HIS A 263 29.01 7.11 76.20
C HIS A 263 30.43 7.31 76.70
N LYS A 264 31.29 8.01 75.94
CA LYS A 264 32.64 8.36 76.40
C LYS A 264 32.57 9.25 77.65
N LYS A 265 31.73 10.29 77.65
CA LYS A 265 31.50 11.16 78.81
C LYS A 265 30.93 10.40 80.00
N GLU A 266 29.95 9.52 79.76
CA GLU A 266 29.38 8.65 80.80
C GLU A 266 30.42 7.70 81.38
N LYS A 267 31.28 7.10 80.55
CA LYS A 267 32.37 6.23 80.99
C LYS A 267 33.42 7.00 81.82
N GLU A 268 33.79 8.20 81.39
CA GLU A 268 34.69 9.08 82.17
C GLU A 268 34.06 9.46 83.52
N ALA A 269 32.76 9.78 83.54
CA ALA A 269 32.03 10.05 84.78
C ALA A 269 31.98 8.83 85.72
N ALA A 270 31.73 7.65 85.17
CA ALA A 270 31.72 6.40 85.92
C ALA A 270 33.12 6.05 86.48
N LEU A 271 34.18 6.21 85.68
CA LEU A 271 35.56 6.01 86.14
C LEU A 271 35.91 6.99 87.29
N ASN A 272 35.55 8.26 87.15
CA ASN A 272 35.75 9.24 88.22
C ASN A 272 34.98 8.86 89.49
N LYS A 273 33.77 8.28 89.35
CA LYS A 273 32.97 7.83 90.49
C LYS A 273 33.57 6.60 91.17
N ILE A 274 34.11 5.65 90.41
CA ILE A 274 34.85 4.49 90.94
C ILE A 274 36.05 4.98 91.75
N LEU A 275 36.83 5.90 91.19
CA LEU A 275 38.02 6.46 91.86
C LEU A 275 37.66 7.22 93.14
N GLN A 276 36.47 7.85 93.18
CA GLN A 276 35.92 8.46 94.40
C GLN A 276 35.50 7.40 95.43
N LEU A 277 34.85 6.32 95.00
CA LEU A 277 34.44 5.23 95.88
C LEU A 277 35.64 4.46 96.44
N GLU A 278 36.69 4.24 95.65
CA GLU A 278 37.95 3.63 96.12
C GLU A 278 38.56 4.46 97.26
N ARG A 279 38.60 5.80 97.13
CA ARG A 279 39.03 6.69 98.22
C ARG A 279 38.14 6.57 99.46
N GLN A 280 36.82 6.48 99.29
CA GLN A 280 35.89 6.32 100.42
C GLN A 280 36.07 4.96 101.11
N VAL A 281 36.41 3.91 100.37
CA VAL A 281 36.74 2.59 100.94
C VAL A 281 38.06 2.66 101.72
N ASP A 282 39.09 3.32 101.19
CA ASP A 282 40.35 3.52 101.89
C ASP A 282 40.17 4.37 103.16
N GLU A 283 39.33 5.40 103.10
CA GLU A 283 38.93 6.21 104.25
C GLU A 283 38.17 5.36 105.28
N LYS A 284 37.21 4.54 104.87
CA LYS A 284 36.50 3.60 105.75
C LYS A 284 37.46 2.66 106.47
N GLN A 285 38.39 2.04 105.75
CA GLN A 285 39.38 1.14 106.35
C GLN A 285 40.25 1.87 107.39
N LYS A 286 40.56 3.15 107.15
CA LYS A 286 41.27 3.99 108.12
C LYS A 286 40.42 4.31 109.35
N LEU A 287 39.14 4.63 109.17
CA LEU A 287 38.19 4.84 110.28
C LEU A 287 38.04 3.56 111.13
N GLU A 288 37.96 2.38 110.51
CA GLU A 288 37.94 1.09 111.21
C GLU A 288 39.19 0.88 112.07
N LEU A 289 40.38 1.19 111.54
CA LEU A 289 41.64 1.15 112.30
C LEU A 289 41.65 2.16 113.46
N ASP A 290 41.16 3.38 113.24
CA ASP A 290 41.07 4.42 114.28
C ASP A 290 40.10 4.01 115.40
N ILE A 291 38.93 3.45 115.06
CA ILE A 291 37.95 2.93 116.03
C ILE A 291 38.60 1.84 116.90
N GLU A 292 39.33 0.91 116.29
CA GLU A 292 39.95 -0.18 117.03
C GLU A 292 41.11 0.30 117.90
N GLN A 293 41.87 1.31 117.44
CA GLN A 293 42.87 2.01 118.26
C GLN A 293 42.23 2.78 119.42
N LEU A 294 41.11 3.47 119.19
CA LEU A 294 40.38 4.23 120.22
C LEU A 294 39.75 3.29 121.26
N LYS A 295 39.17 2.15 120.84
CA LYS A 295 38.73 1.09 121.76
C LYS A 295 39.89 0.59 122.62
N GLY A 296 41.04 0.29 122.01
CA GLY A 296 42.24 -0.13 122.74
C GLY A 296 42.73 0.93 123.75
N LYS A 297 42.74 2.21 123.37
CA LYS A 297 43.07 3.32 124.28
C LYS A 297 42.07 3.47 125.42
N LEU A 298 40.77 3.33 125.13
CA LEU A 298 39.70 3.38 126.14
C LEU A 298 39.84 2.22 127.15
N GLU A 299 40.19 1.02 126.69
CA GLU A 299 40.49 -0.15 127.51
C GLU A 299 41.67 0.13 128.47
N VAL A 300 42.73 0.75 127.96
CA VAL A 300 43.91 1.14 128.77
C VAL A 300 43.56 2.22 129.81
N VAL A 301 42.73 3.20 129.45
CA VAL A 301 42.29 4.27 130.37
C VAL A 301 41.35 3.72 131.46
N LYS A 302 40.51 2.70 131.17
CA LYS A 302 39.70 1.99 132.18
C LYS A 302 40.53 1.26 133.24
N HIS A 303 41.77 0.90 132.93
CA HIS A 303 42.69 0.21 133.85
C HIS A 303 43.63 1.16 134.61
N MET A 304 43.56 2.47 134.37
CA MET A 304 44.26 3.45 135.20
C MET A 304 43.49 3.66 136.51
N GLU A 305 43.89 2.97 137.58
CA GLU A 305 43.35 3.19 138.93
C GLU A 305 43.80 4.55 139.48
N GLY A 306 42.90 5.52 139.41
CA GLY A 306 43.07 6.84 140.04
C GLY A 306 41.89 7.76 139.73
N GLU A 307 41.04 8.02 140.73
CA GLU A 307 39.93 8.98 140.64
C GLU A 307 40.47 10.42 140.61
N GLY A 308 40.95 10.84 139.44
CA GLY A 308 41.24 12.24 139.11
C GLY A 308 40.23 12.74 138.08
N VAL A 309 39.74 13.97 138.26
CA VAL A 309 38.82 14.67 137.33
C VAL A 309 39.35 14.67 135.88
N ASP A 310 40.68 14.60 135.70
CA ASP A 310 41.36 14.55 134.40
C ASP A 310 41.19 13.20 133.66
N VAL A 311 41.14 12.07 134.37
CA VAL A 311 40.93 10.74 133.76
C VAL A 311 39.48 10.60 133.27
N LYS A 312 38.53 11.15 134.03
CA LYS A 312 37.11 11.10 133.69
C LYS A 312 36.80 11.94 132.46
N LYS A 313 37.34 13.16 132.37
CA LYS A 313 37.20 14.03 131.20
C LYS A 313 37.81 13.40 129.94
N ARG A 314 38.99 12.78 130.06
CA ARG A 314 39.66 12.10 128.94
C ARG A 314 38.91 10.85 128.49
N SER A 315 38.28 10.12 129.42
CA SER A 315 37.39 9.00 129.12
C SER A 315 36.13 9.46 128.38
N GLU A 316 35.48 10.53 128.85
CA GLU A 316 34.29 11.09 128.21
C GLU A 316 34.58 11.63 126.79
N GLU A 317 35.72 12.31 126.59
CA GLU A 317 36.18 12.77 125.27
C GLU A 317 36.44 11.59 124.30
N LEU A 318 37.15 10.55 124.73
CA LEU A 318 37.35 9.34 123.90
C LEU A 318 36.03 8.60 123.62
N THR A 319 35.08 8.63 124.56
CA THR A 319 33.78 7.96 124.36
C THR A 319 32.92 8.72 123.36
N ALA A 320 32.96 10.07 123.38
CA ALA A 320 32.27 10.90 122.40
C ALA A 320 32.86 10.70 120.98
N GLU A 321 34.19 10.72 120.85
CA GLU A 321 34.87 10.51 119.55
C GLU A 321 34.65 9.08 119.01
N LEU A 322 34.57 8.07 119.90
CA LEU A 322 34.22 6.71 119.51
C LEU A 322 32.77 6.61 119.02
N ASN A 323 31.82 7.28 119.67
CA ASN A 323 30.42 7.27 119.27
C ASN A 323 30.20 7.97 117.92
N GLU A 324 30.85 9.11 117.67
CA GLU A 324 30.79 9.82 116.38
C GLU A 324 31.29 8.91 115.24
N ARG A 325 32.37 8.16 115.47
CA ARG A 325 32.92 7.21 114.49
C ARG A 325 32.07 5.95 114.29
N ILE A 326 31.31 5.53 115.32
CA ILE A 326 30.33 4.44 115.18
C ILE A 326 29.12 4.91 114.36
N GLU A 327 28.64 6.14 114.58
CA GLU A 327 27.52 6.72 113.81
C GLU A 327 27.88 6.84 112.31
N GLU A 328 29.11 7.28 111.98
CA GLU A 328 29.62 7.28 110.60
C GLU A 328 29.68 5.86 109.97
N MET A 329 29.92 4.82 110.78
CA MET A 329 29.92 3.42 110.32
C MET A 329 28.50 2.91 110.04
N GLU A 330 27.54 3.25 110.90
CA GLU A 330 26.14 2.89 110.72
C GLU A 330 25.54 3.50 109.44
N ASP A 331 25.90 4.75 109.11
CA ASP A 331 25.53 5.39 107.85
C ASP A 331 26.07 4.63 106.62
N LEU A 332 27.29 4.10 106.71
CA LEU A 332 27.90 3.29 105.65
C LEU A 332 27.23 1.90 105.51
N GLU A 333 26.77 1.30 106.61
CA GLU A 333 26.01 0.04 106.57
C GLU A 333 24.63 0.22 105.94
N ALA A 334 23.94 1.34 106.23
CA ALA A 334 22.67 1.69 105.59
C ALA A 334 22.82 1.85 104.06
N LEU A 335 23.94 2.43 103.61
CA LEU A 335 24.26 2.50 102.19
C LEU A 335 24.44 1.11 101.56
N ASN A 336 25.08 0.18 102.27
CA ASN A 336 25.29 -1.18 101.77
C ASN A 336 23.97 -1.95 101.61
N GLN A 337 23.03 -1.82 102.56
CA GLN A 337 21.69 -2.41 102.43
C GLN A 337 20.92 -1.84 101.24
N THR A 338 21.08 -0.55 100.95
CA THR A 338 20.49 0.09 99.76
C THR A 338 21.03 -0.52 98.46
N LEU A 339 22.32 -0.86 98.41
CA LEU A 339 22.93 -1.50 97.25
C LEU A 339 22.40 -2.93 97.03
N VAL A 340 22.16 -3.70 98.10
CA VAL A 340 21.55 -5.04 98.01
C VAL A 340 20.13 -4.98 97.44
N ILE A 341 19.34 -3.98 97.83
CA ILE A 341 17.99 -3.78 97.27
C ILE A 341 18.09 -3.49 95.76
N LYS A 342 19.03 -2.62 95.35
CA LYS A 342 19.23 -2.31 93.93
C LYS A 342 19.67 -3.52 93.11
N GLU A 343 20.53 -4.38 93.66
CA GLU A 343 20.97 -5.60 92.97
C GLU A 343 19.80 -6.54 92.69
N ARG A 344 18.92 -6.78 93.68
CA ARG A 344 17.69 -7.56 93.49
C ARG A 344 16.78 -6.95 92.42
N MET A 345 16.58 -5.63 92.45
CA MET A 345 15.78 -4.93 91.42
C MET A 345 16.37 -5.15 90.02
N THR A 346 17.70 -5.03 89.86
CA THR A 346 18.33 -5.26 88.56
C THR A 346 18.24 -6.71 88.09
N ASN A 347 18.28 -7.68 89.01
CA ASN A 347 18.08 -9.08 88.67
C ASN A 347 16.64 -9.36 88.21
N ASP A 348 15.64 -8.75 88.84
CA ASP A 348 14.25 -8.84 88.41
C ASP A 348 14.06 -8.26 87.00
N GLU A 349 14.67 -7.10 86.71
CA GLU A 349 14.68 -6.50 85.37
C GLU A 349 15.29 -7.43 84.30
N ILE A 350 16.38 -8.16 84.64
CA ILE A 350 17.01 -9.13 83.73
C ILE A 350 16.08 -10.32 83.47
N GLN A 351 15.40 -10.83 84.50
CA GLN A 351 14.45 -11.92 84.32
C GLN A 351 13.24 -11.51 83.47
N ASP A 352 12.74 -10.29 83.66
CA ASP A 352 11.65 -9.77 82.84
C ASP A 352 12.08 -9.52 81.38
N ALA A 353 13.30 -9.01 81.15
CA ALA A 353 13.87 -8.91 79.82
C ALA A 353 14.01 -10.29 79.14
N LYS A 354 14.38 -11.34 79.90
CA LYS A 354 14.41 -12.72 79.37
C LYS A 354 13.01 -13.21 78.97
N LYS A 355 11.99 -12.95 79.80
CA LYS A 355 10.59 -13.33 79.48
C LYS A 355 10.11 -12.62 78.22
N GLU A 356 10.38 -11.32 78.09
CA GLU A 356 9.98 -10.57 76.90
C GLU A 356 10.71 -11.01 75.65
N LEU A 357 11.99 -11.38 75.76
CA LEU A 357 12.72 -11.95 74.63
C LEU A 357 12.10 -13.29 74.18
N ILE A 358 11.70 -14.16 75.10
CA ILE A 358 11.00 -15.41 74.76
C ILE A 358 9.65 -15.11 74.11
N SER A 359 8.88 -14.16 74.65
CA SER A 359 7.60 -13.72 74.08
C SER A 359 7.76 -13.23 72.64
N GLY A 360 8.60 -12.23 72.41
CA GLY A 360 8.80 -11.64 71.08
C GLY A 360 9.41 -12.60 70.04
N LEU A 361 10.24 -13.55 70.47
CA LEU A 361 10.82 -14.55 69.56
C LEU A 361 9.81 -15.57 69.03
N SER A 362 8.69 -15.77 69.74
CA SER A 362 7.64 -16.71 69.31
C SER A 362 6.99 -16.30 67.97
N GLU A 363 6.93 -15.00 67.70
CA GLU A 363 6.36 -14.45 66.46
C GLU A 363 7.40 -14.37 65.31
N LEU A 364 8.69 -14.28 65.63
CA LEU A 364 9.77 -13.99 64.67
C LEU A 364 10.46 -15.24 64.12
N LEU A 365 10.46 -16.36 64.86
CA LEU A 365 11.25 -17.55 64.52
C LEU A 365 10.41 -18.59 63.77
N GLY A 366 10.74 -18.81 62.50
CA GLY A 366 10.12 -19.88 61.70
C GLY A 366 10.65 -21.28 62.05
N PRO A 367 9.99 -22.36 61.57
CA PRO A 367 10.29 -23.77 61.91
C PRO A 367 11.72 -24.24 61.57
N ARG A 368 12.46 -23.48 60.76
CA ARG A 368 13.82 -23.79 60.28
C ARG A 368 14.92 -22.97 60.98
N SER A 369 14.60 -22.34 62.09
CA SER A 369 15.54 -21.50 62.84
C SER A 369 16.48 -22.33 63.73
N ASN A 370 17.77 -21.96 63.77
CA ASN A 370 18.76 -22.63 64.62
C ASN A 370 18.49 -22.40 66.12
N ILE A 371 18.02 -21.21 66.48
CA ILE A 371 17.48 -20.92 67.82
C ILE A 371 15.97 -20.92 67.70
N GLY A 372 15.29 -21.65 68.58
CA GLY A 372 13.85 -21.73 68.68
C GLY A 372 13.38 -21.60 70.12
N ILE A 373 12.07 -21.72 70.31
CA ILE A 373 11.46 -21.83 71.63
C ILE A 373 11.03 -23.28 71.78
N LYS A 374 11.48 -23.93 72.85
CA LYS A 374 11.02 -25.27 73.22
C LYS A 374 10.07 -25.14 74.40
N ARG A 375 8.90 -25.77 74.29
CA ARG A 375 7.89 -25.85 75.35
C ARG A 375 8.14 -27.13 76.13
N MET A 376 8.82 -27.00 77.27
CA MET A 376 9.22 -28.12 78.12
C MET A 376 8.00 -28.75 78.78
N GLY A 377 7.80 -30.05 78.58
CA GLY A 377 6.65 -30.77 79.12
C GLY A 377 5.40 -30.78 78.24
N GLU A 378 5.48 -30.26 77.02
CA GLU A 378 4.42 -30.39 76.02
C GLU A 378 4.54 -31.71 75.25
N LEU A 379 3.43 -32.42 75.09
CA LEU A 379 3.38 -33.69 74.37
C LEU A 379 3.51 -33.48 72.85
N ASP A 380 4.36 -34.29 72.20
CA ASP A 380 4.36 -34.42 70.74
C ASP A 380 3.09 -35.15 70.31
N GLU A 381 2.28 -34.50 69.47
CA GLU A 381 1.03 -35.06 68.94
C GLU A 381 1.27 -36.18 67.92
N LYS A 382 2.43 -36.23 67.26
CA LYS A 382 2.68 -37.17 66.15
C LYS A 382 2.59 -38.65 66.56
N PRO A 383 3.19 -39.10 67.68
CA PRO A 383 3.03 -40.46 68.16
C PRO A 383 1.56 -40.84 68.41
N PHE A 384 0.76 -39.93 68.99
CA PHE A 384 -0.67 -40.14 69.21
C PHE A 384 -1.42 -40.28 67.88
N LEU A 385 -1.11 -39.44 66.90
CA LEU A 385 -1.71 -39.51 65.57
C LEU A 385 -1.39 -40.83 64.85
N LEU A 386 -0.13 -41.28 64.91
CA LEU A 386 0.28 -42.54 64.30
C LEU A 386 -0.40 -43.74 64.96
N ALA A 387 -0.49 -43.74 66.30
CA ALA A 387 -1.19 -44.79 67.04
C ALA A 387 -2.69 -44.82 66.72
N CYS A 388 -3.33 -43.65 66.57
CA CYS A 388 -4.75 -43.55 66.24
C CYS A 388 -5.05 -43.91 64.79
N LYS A 389 -4.17 -43.59 63.83
CA LYS A 389 -4.33 -43.98 62.40
C LYS A 389 -4.42 -45.48 62.21
N GLN A 390 -3.70 -46.25 63.03
CA GLN A 390 -3.77 -47.71 63.01
C GLN A 390 -5.08 -48.28 63.58
N ARG A 391 -5.85 -47.49 64.35
CA ARG A 391 -7.01 -47.97 65.11
C ARG A 391 -8.35 -47.43 64.67
N TYR A 392 -8.39 -46.16 64.27
CA TYR A 392 -9.65 -45.42 64.04
C TYR A 392 -9.83 -44.95 62.59
N GLY A 393 -8.87 -45.25 61.69
CA GLY A 393 -9.00 -44.93 60.27
C GLY A 393 -9.19 -43.43 60.01
N ASP A 394 -10.35 -43.06 59.48
CA ASP A 394 -10.69 -41.68 59.11
C ASP A 394 -10.90 -40.75 60.33
N ASP A 395 -11.30 -41.29 61.49
CA ASP A 395 -11.49 -40.51 62.74
C ASP A 395 -10.19 -40.33 63.55
N ALA A 396 -9.07 -40.84 63.02
CA ALA A 396 -7.79 -40.90 63.74
C ALA A 396 -7.25 -39.54 64.19
N GLU A 397 -7.47 -38.47 63.43
CA GLU A 397 -7.02 -37.13 63.78
C GLU A 397 -7.76 -36.58 65.00
N MET A 398 -9.09 -36.74 65.04
CA MET A 398 -9.90 -36.25 66.15
C MET A 398 -9.62 -37.03 67.44
N GLU A 399 -9.49 -38.36 67.35
CA GLU A 399 -9.20 -39.21 68.51
C GLU A 399 -7.77 -39.02 69.03
N ALA A 400 -6.79 -38.78 68.15
CA ALA A 400 -5.43 -38.45 68.57
C ALA A 400 -5.36 -37.15 69.36
N LEU A 401 -6.07 -36.11 68.92
CA LEU A 401 -6.14 -34.83 69.62
C LEU A 401 -6.80 -34.97 71.00
N LYS A 402 -7.90 -35.73 71.10
CA LYS A 402 -8.56 -36.01 72.38
C LYS A 402 -7.63 -36.73 73.35
N LEU A 403 -6.93 -37.77 72.89
CA LEU A 403 -6.01 -38.55 73.70
C LEU A 403 -4.78 -37.75 74.12
N CYS A 404 -4.17 -37.01 73.19
CA CYS A 404 -3.03 -36.14 73.50
C CYS A 404 -3.40 -35.10 74.56
N SER A 405 -4.58 -34.45 74.41
CA SER A 405 -5.09 -33.48 75.38
C SER A 405 -5.36 -34.10 76.75
N ALA A 406 -5.98 -35.27 76.79
CA ALA A 406 -6.26 -35.99 78.05
C ALA A 406 -4.97 -36.35 78.79
N TRP A 407 -3.93 -36.79 78.06
CA TRP A 407 -2.62 -37.06 78.64
C TRP A 407 -1.88 -35.79 79.04
N GLN A 408 -2.02 -34.69 78.29
CA GLN A 408 -1.43 -33.41 78.67
C GLN A 408 -2.05 -32.87 79.97
N GLU A 409 -3.34 -33.07 80.20
CA GLU A 409 -3.99 -32.75 81.48
C GLU A 409 -3.55 -33.70 82.60
N GLN A 410 -3.38 -34.98 82.29
CA GLN A 410 -2.87 -35.95 83.25
C GLN A 410 -1.45 -35.61 83.72
N LEU A 411 -0.59 -35.05 82.86
CA LEU A 411 0.75 -34.56 83.21
C LEU A 411 0.74 -33.36 84.18
N LYS A 412 -0.35 -32.60 84.24
CA LYS A 412 -0.50 -31.44 85.15
C LYS A 412 -1.01 -31.85 86.53
N ASP A 413 -1.46 -33.09 86.70
CA ASP A 413 -1.98 -33.59 87.97
C ASP A 413 -0.84 -33.74 88.99
N ALA A 414 -0.73 -32.78 89.90
CA ALA A 414 0.27 -32.78 90.95
C ALA A 414 0.19 -34.01 91.88
N ASN A 415 -0.92 -34.77 91.87
CA ASN A 415 -1.06 -36.01 92.64
C ASN A 415 -0.54 -37.24 91.89
N TRP A 416 -0.16 -37.10 90.62
CA TRP A 416 0.38 -38.19 89.81
C TRP A 416 1.86 -37.95 89.52
N HIS A 417 2.71 -38.62 90.30
CA HIS A 417 4.17 -38.52 90.20
C HIS A 417 4.78 -39.90 89.93
N PRO A 418 4.78 -40.39 88.67
CA PRO A 418 5.22 -41.75 88.32
C PRO A 418 6.76 -41.86 88.29
N PHE A 419 7.43 -41.44 89.36
CA PHE A 419 8.88 -41.49 89.51
C PHE A 419 9.28 -42.32 90.72
N LYS A 420 10.34 -43.11 90.55
CA LYS A 420 11.05 -43.82 91.63
C LYS A 420 12.44 -43.22 91.79
N ILE A 421 12.94 -43.20 93.03
CA ILE A 421 14.31 -42.77 93.31
C ILE A 421 15.21 -44.00 93.15
N VAL A 422 16.23 -43.90 92.31
CA VAL A 422 17.28 -44.91 92.19
C VAL A 422 18.58 -44.30 92.69
N THR A 423 19.26 -45.03 93.57
CA THR A 423 20.57 -44.62 94.10
C THR A 423 21.66 -45.42 93.41
N THR A 424 22.51 -44.74 92.66
CA THR A 424 23.66 -45.34 91.97
C THR A 424 24.93 -44.69 92.50
N GLY A 425 25.51 -45.25 93.57
CA GLY A 425 26.66 -44.65 94.27
C GLY A 425 26.27 -43.47 95.18
N GLU A 426 26.96 -42.32 95.06
CA GLU A 426 26.70 -41.10 95.85
C GLU A 426 25.59 -40.21 95.27
N MET A 427 25.04 -40.57 94.10
CA MET A 427 24.02 -39.78 93.41
C MET A 427 22.65 -40.46 93.50
N THR A 428 21.64 -39.67 93.89
CA THR A 428 20.23 -40.08 93.89
C THR A 428 19.55 -39.44 92.70
N GLU A 429 18.97 -40.26 91.82
CA GLU A 429 18.27 -39.78 90.62
C GLU A 429 16.81 -40.22 90.65
N GLN A 430 15.92 -39.32 90.25
CA GLN A 430 14.52 -39.66 90.01
C GLN A 430 14.36 -40.17 88.58
N VAL A 431 13.96 -41.41 88.43
CA VAL A 431 13.70 -42.07 87.15
C VAL A 431 12.25 -42.52 87.10
N ILE A 432 11.72 -42.76 85.90
CA ILE A 432 10.32 -43.13 85.72
C ILE A 432 10.06 -44.52 86.32
N ASP A 433 8.94 -44.68 87.00
CA ASP A 433 8.50 -45.96 87.51
C ASP A 433 7.78 -46.77 86.42
N ASP A 434 8.49 -47.74 85.84
CA ASP A 434 7.94 -48.65 84.81
C ASP A 434 6.73 -49.49 85.29
N ASN A 435 6.48 -49.56 86.60
CA ASN A 435 5.32 -50.26 87.18
C ASN A 435 4.08 -49.36 87.35
N ASP A 436 4.17 -48.05 87.04
CA ASP A 436 3.02 -47.14 87.17
C ASP A 436 1.84 -47.65 86.32
N GLU A 437 0.68 -47.83 86.96
CA GLU A 437 -0.49 -48.44 86.34
C GLU A 437 -1.00 -47.64 85.13
N LYS A 438 -0.91 -46.30 85.19
CA LYS A 438 -1.36 -45.43 84.09
C LYS A 438 -0.40 -45.50 82.91
N LEU A 439 0.92 -45.44 83.14
CA LEU A 439 1.95 -45.58 82.11
C LEU A 439 1.96 -46.97 81.47
N ALA A 440 1.80 -48.04 82.27
CA ALA A 440 1.67 -49.40 81.77
C ALA A 440 0.40 -49.57 80.91
N GLY A 441 -0.72 -48.98 81.35
CA GLY A 441 -1.97 -48.91 80.59
C GLY A 441 -1.79 -48.17 79.27
N LEU A 442 -1.15 -47.00 79.28
CA LEU A 442 -0.83 -46.19 78.10
C LEU A 442 -0.04 -47.00 77.08
N LYS A 443 1.03 -47.66 77.52
CA LYS A 443 1.92 -48.44 76.66
C LYS A 443 1.17 -49.58 75.97
N LYS A 444 0.31 -50.29 76.70
CA LYS A 444 -0.54 -51.36 76.16
C LYS A 444 -1.61 -50.82 75.21
N GLN A 445 -2.17 -49.66 75.51
CA GLN A 445 -3.29 -49.07 74.77
C GLN A 445 -2.88 -48.21 73.59
N LEU A 446 -1.71 -47.57 73.54
CA LEU A 446 -1.35 -46.67 72.43
C LEU A 446 0.04 -46.94 71.87
N GLY A 447 0.78 -47.91 72.43
CA GLY A 447 2.06 -48.36 71.94
C GLY A 447 3.26 -47.62 72.51
N GLU A 448 4.46 -48.10 72.15
CA GLU A 448 5.74 -47.63 72.69
C GLU A 448 6.03 -46.16 72.39
N GLU A 449 5.68 -45.68 71.20
CA GLU A 449 6.00 -44.32 70.77
C GLU A 449 5.20 -43.27 71.55
N VAL A 450 3.96 -43.57 71.92
CA VAL A 450 3.14 -42.70 72.78
C VAL A 450 3.65 -42.73 74.23
N TYR A 451 4.04 -43.91 74.73
CA TYR A 451 4.70 -44.03 76.02
C TYR A 451 5.96 -43.15 76.09
N LYS A 452 6.86 -43.24 75.11
CA LYS A 452 8.09 -42.43 75.04
C LYS A 452 7.80 -40.93 75.04
N ALA A 453 6.78 -40.48 74.31
CA ALA A 453 6.39 -39.07 74.27
C ALA A 453 5.95 -38.58 75.66
N VAL A 454 5.09 -39.34 76.35
CA VAL A 454 4.60 -39.01 77.70
C VAL A 454 5.72 -39.04 78.73
N THR A 455 6.60 -40.04 78.68
CA THR A 455 7.75 -40.13 79.59
C THR A 455 8.77 -39.01 79.38
N THR A 456 8.97 -38.57 78.13
CA THR A 456 9.87 -37.45 77.83
C THR A 456 9.32 -36.15 78.40
N ALA A 457 8.03 -35.89 78.21
CA ALA A 457 7.37 -34.71 78.77
C ALA A 457 7.41 -34.70 80.31
N LEU A 458 7.22 -35.84 80.97
CA LEU A 458 7.37 -35.98 82.43
C LEU A 458 8.77 -35.57 82.90
N LEU A 459 9.83 -36.05 82.24
CA LEU A 459 11.21 -35.69 82.58
C LEU A 459 11.48 -34.19 82.40
N GLU A 460 10.98 -33.60 81.32
CA GLU A 460 11.11 -32.16 81.06
C GLU A 460 10.38 -31.32 82.12
N ILE A 461 9.19 -31.73 82.56
CA ILE A 461 8.49 -31.03 83.65
C ILE A 461 9.30 -31.09 84.94
N ASN A 462 9.87 -32.25 85.28
CA ASN A 462 10.65 -32.41 86.50
C ASN A 462 11.95 -31.59 86.48
N GLU A 463 12.60 -31.44 85.32
CA GLU A 463 13.84 -30.65 85.20
C GLU A 463 13.58 -29.13 85.22
N TYR A 464 12.55 -28.66 84.50
CA TYR A 464 12.34 -27.23 84.27
C TYR A 464 11.29 -26.59 85.17
N ASN A 465 10.40 -27.39 85.76
CA ASN A 465 9.29 -26.89 86.59
C ASN A 465 8.72 -27.95 87.56
N ALA A 466 9.59 -28.60 88.34
CA ALA A 466 9.23 -29.68 89.26
C ALA A 466 8.03 -29.33 90.17
N SER A 467 8.00 -28.11 90.73
CA SER A 467 6.96 -27.69 91.66
C SER A 467 5.67 -27.23 90.99
N GLY A 468 5.74 -26.74 89.75
CA GLY A 468 4.60 -26.14 89.07
C GLY A 468 3.84 -27.10 88.16
N SER A 469 4.50 -28.14 87.65
CA SER A 469 3.91 -29.15 86.75
C SER A 469 3.21 -28.59 85.50
N TYR A 470 3.54 -27.35 85.11
CA TYR A 470 3.03 -26.71 83.89
C TYR A 470 4.15 -26.49 82.86
N VAL A 471 3.76 -26.39 81.60
CA VAL A 471 4.68 -26.22 80.47
C VAL A 471 5.42 -24.88 80.56
N VAL A 472 6.75 -24.91 80.49
CA VAL A 472 7.61 -23.72 80.50
C VAL A 472 8.30 -23.54 79.15
N SER A 473 8.25 -22.33 78.61
CA SER A 473 8.96 -21.97 77.39
C SER A 473 10.42 -21.61 77.71
N GLU A 474 11.37 -22.28 77.06
CA GLU A 474 12.79 -21.97 77.17
C GLU A 474 13.42 -21.72 75.80
N LEU A 475 14.46 -20.89 75.79
CA LEU A 475 15.29 -20.67 74.60
C LEU A 475 16.04 -21.97 74.28
N TRP A 476 15.91 -22.44 73.05
CA TRP A 476 16.46 -23.74 72.65
C TRP A 476 17.33 -23.62 71.41
N ASN A 477 18.48 -24.29 71.45
CA ASN A 477 19.33 -24.47 70.29
C ASN A 477 18.92 -25.77 69.59
N ASN A 478 18.19 -25.65 68.49
CA ASN A 478 17.67 -26.80 67.72
C ASN A 478 18.79 -27.63 67.08
N LYS A 479 19.97 -27.03 66.85
CA LYS A 479 21.11 -27.73 66.23
C LYS A 479 21.84 -28.61 67.24
N GLU A 480 22.04 -28.10 68.45
CA GLU A 480 22.78 -28.79 69.52
C GLU A 480 21.86 -29.54 70.50
N ASN A 481 20.55 -29.40 70.33
CA ASN A 481 19.53 -29.98 71.19
C ASN A 481 19.75 -29.70 72.69
N ARG A 482 20.03 -28.42 73.02
CA ARG A 482 20.24 -27.93 74.38
C ARG A 482 19.64 -26.55 74.62
N LYS A 483 19.55 -26.13 75.88
CA LYS A 483 19.19 -24.76 76.29
C LYS A 483 20.15 -23.74 75.67
N ALA A 484 19.58 -22.67 75.11
CA ALA A 484 20.31 -21.54 74.53
C ALA A 484 20.38 -20.36 75.52
N SER A 485 21.46 -19.59 75.44
CA SER A 485 21.67 -18.36 76.21
C SER A 485 20.96 -17.15 75.57
N VAL A 486 20.69 -16.12 76.38
CA VAL A 486 20.13 -14.83 75.91
C VAL A 486 21.03 -14.19 74.85
N THR A 487 22.35 -14.28 75.01
CA THR A 487 23.32 -13.76 74.04
C THR A 487 23.24 -14.50 72.70
N GLU A 488 23.15 -15.83 72.71
CA GLU A 488 22.96 -16.63 71.48
C GLU A 488 21.67 -16.24 70.76
N ALA A 489 20.58 -16.02 71.50
CA ALA A 489 19.29 -15.60 70.94
C ALA A 489 19.36 -14.20 70.30
N ILE A 490 19.95 -13.20 70.98
CA ILE A 490 20.10 -11.83 70.45
C ILE A 490 20.98 -11.83 69.20
N GLN A 491 22.10 -12.56 69.21
CA GLN A 491 22.99 -12.67 68.04
C GLN A 491 22.27 -13.29 66.84
N HIS A 492 21.43 -14.29 67.09
CA HIS A 492 20.63 -14.92 66.05
C HIS A 492 19.59 -13.96 65.45
N VAL A 493 18.88 -13.19 66.28
CA VAL A 493 17.94 -12.14 65.82
C VAL A 493 18.66 -11.07 65.00
N LEU A 494 19.80 -10.57 65.46
CA LEU A 494 20.58 -9.57 64.73
C LEU A 494 21.05 -10.09 63.36
N LYS A 495 21.44 -11.38 63.28
CA LYS A 495 21.84 -12.01 62.03
C LYS A 495 20.65 -12.15 61.06
N GLN A 496 19.48 -12.56 61.55
CA GLN A 496 18.23 -12.61 60.78
C GLN A 496 17.85 -11.22 60.24
N TRP A 497 17.89 -10.19 61.09
CA TRP A 497 17.57 -8.81 60.72
C TRP A 497 18.54 -8.27 59.65
N LYS A 498 19.85 -8.49 59.80
CA LYS A 498 20.85 -8.12 58.78
C LYS A 498 20.62 -8.84 57.44
N ALA A 499 20.20 -10.11 57.49
CA ALA A 499 19.87 -10.87 56.28
C ALA A 499 18.60 -10.35 55.58
N GLN A 500 17.57 -9.96 56.33
CA GLN A 500 16.37 -9.33 55.76
C GLN A 500 16.66 -7.96 55.15
N LYS A 501 17.51 -7.14 55.78
CA LYS A 501 17.92 -5.83 55.25
C LYS A 501 18.72 -5.91 53.95
N ARG A 502 19.39 -7.03 53.66
CA ARG A 502 20.09 -7.27 52.38
C ARG A 502 19.18 -7.81 51.26
N ARG A 503 17.97 -8.25 51.59
CA ARG A 503 16.98 -8.79 50.63
C ARG A 503 15.93 -7.75 50.23
N ARG A 504 15.78 -6.68 51.00
CA ARG A 504 15.12 -5.44 50.60
C ARG A 504 16.16 -4.50 50.02
#